data_AF-A0A2E8M9I1-F1
#
_entry.id   AF-A0A2E8M9I1-F1
#
_cell.length_a   1.000
_cell.length_b   1.000
_cell.length_c   1.000
_cell.angle_alpha   90.00
_cell.angle_beta   90.00
_cell.angle_gamma   90.00
#
_symmetry.space_group_name_H-M   'P 1'
#
loop_
_entity.id
_entity.type
_entity.pdbx_description
1 polymer ?
#
loop_
_entity_poly.entity_id
_entity_poly.type
_entity_poly.pdbx_seq_one_letter_code
_entity_poly.pdbx_strand_id
1 'polypeptide(L)'
;MHGDVAVGLLSEPVPANYRVYPLPAAREDPSFLIGRPVMVSDQNRRLFFHKVRTVNRFIIAFEYDVADTHGWGKKLIKGDSGNPSFLIDGQELVLVETHTSGGPGAGPFYGSAIVQEKLRKVMAEMDPRYTFRTVNVR
;
A
#
# COMPACT_ATOMS: atom_id res chain seq x y z
N MET A 1 -2.35 8.33 18.05
CA MET A 1 -1.71 8.41 16.72
C MET A 1 -2.84 8.50 15.71
N HIS A 2 -3.06 9.68 15.12
CA HIS A 2 -4.05 9.88 14.06
C HIS A 2 -3.51 9.24 12.78
N GLY A 3 -4.35 8.49 12.06
CA GLY A 3 -3.96 7.89 10.78
C GLY A 3 -4.04 8.94 9.67
N ASP A 4 -3.01 9.01 8.82
CA ASP A 4 -2.99 9.86 7.61
C ASP A 4 -3.56 9.09 6.39
N VAL A 5 -4.67 8.37 6.63
CA VAL A 5 -5.38 7.56 5.65
C VAL A 5 -6.87 7.72 5.89
N ALA A 6 -7.63 7.92 4.83
CA ALA A 6 -9.08 7.98 4.86
C ALA A 6 -9.68 6.77 4.14
N VAL A 7 -10.82 6.31 4.62
CA VAL A 7 -11.71 5.38 3.92
C VAL A 7 -12.95 6.17 3.54
N GLY A 8 -13.45 5.97 2.32
CA GLY A 8 -14.64 6.66 1.82
C GLY A 8 -15.66 5.66 1.26
N LEU A 9 -16.92 5.87 1.60
CA LEU A 9 -18.04 5.18 0.96
C LEU A 9 -18.49 5.99 -0.25
N LEU A 10 -18.57 5.35 -1.41
CA LEU A 10 -19.10 5.96 -2.63
C LEU A 10 -20.63 5.89 -2.62
N SER A 11 -21.28 6.89 -3.23
CA SER A 11 -22.74 6.93 -3.36
C SER A 11 -23.31 5.85 -4.29
N GLU A 12 -22.46 5.29 -5.16
CA GLU A 12 -22.81 4.27 -6.15
C GLU A 12 -21.76 3.15 -6.14
N PRO A 13 -22.14 1.90 -6.50
CA PRO A 13 -21.19 0.82 -6.66
C PRO A 13 -20.13 1.13 -7.72
N VAL A 14 -18.89 0.71 -7.47
CA VAL A 14 -17.83 0.78 -8.49
C VAL A 14 -18.20 -0.15 -9.66
N PRO A 15 -18.01 0.25 -10.93
CA PRO A 15 -18.29 -0.61 -12.08
C PRO A 15 -17.56 -1.95 -11.99
N ALA A 16 -18.24 -3.04 -12.38
CA ALA A 16 -17.75 -4.41 -12.18
C ALA A 16 -16.42 -4.73 -12.90
N ASN A 17 -16.03 -3.93 -13.90
CA ASN A 17 -14.78 -4.07 -14.64
C ASN A 17 -13.58 -3.40 -13.94
N TYR A 18 -13.78 -2.69 -12.84
CA TYR A 18 -12.68 -2.14 -12.06
C TYR A 18 -11.99 -3.24 -11.26
N ARG A 19 -10.66 -3.21 -11.27
CA ARG A 19 -9.85 -4.15 -10.49
C ARG A 19 -9.83 -3.72 -9.03
N VAL A 20 -10.30 -4.61 -8.15
CA VAL A 20 -10.16 -4.47 -6.70
C VAL A 20 -8.88 -5.19 -6.26
N TYR A 21 -7.95 -4.44 -5.67
CA TYR A 21 -6.69 -4.98 -5.19
C TYR A 21 -6.84 -5.49 -3.74
N PRO A 22 -6.40 -6.72 -3.42
CA PRO A 22 -6.43 -7.21 -2.05
C PRO A 22 -5.35 -6.55 -1.21
N LEU A 23 -5.52 -6.64 0.11
CA LEU A 23 -4.47 -6.34 1.08
C LEU A 23 -3.64 -7.60 1.38
N PRO A 24 -2.40 -7.50 1.88
CA PRO A 24 -1.69 -8.65 2.40
C PRO A 24 -2.48 -9.26 3.58
N ALA A 25 -2.54 -10.58 3.68
CA ALA A 25 -3.02 -11.24 4.89
C ALA A 25 -2.14 -10.86 6.08
N ALA A 26 -2.76 -10.63 7.23
CA ALA A 26 -2.03 -10.19 8.41
C ALA A 26 -1.07 -11.29 8.90
N ARG A 27 0.18 -10.91 9.18
CA ARG A 27 1.22 -11.80 9.73
C ARG A 27 1.90 -11.13 10.92
N GLU A 28 2.31 -11.93 11.90
CA GLU A 28 3.03 -11.42 13.08
C GLU A 28 4.40 -10.83 12.70
N ASP A 29 5.14 -11.53 11.83
CA ASP A 29 6.42 -11.07 11.31
C ASP A 29 6.36 -10.86 9.79
N PRO A 30 6.31 -9.60 9.31
CA PRO A 30 6.37 -9.26 7.90
C PRO A 30 7.81 -9.11 7.36
N SER A 31 8.86 -9.41 8.14
CA SER A 31 10.27 -9.18 7.77
C SER A 31 10.70 -9.82 6.44
N PHE A 32 10.06 -10.92 6.04
CA PHE A 32 10.29 -11.57 4.74
C PHE A 32 9.99 -10.66 3.53
N LEU A 33 9.30 -9.54 3.74
CA LEU A 33 9.07 -8.54 2.69
C LEU A 33 10.30 -7.67 2.41
N ILE A 34 11.25 -7.56 3.33
CA ILE A 34 12.44 -6.70 3.18
C ILE A 34 13.23 -7.12 1.94
N GLY A 35 13.63 -6.15 1.14
CA GLY A 35 14.35 -6.32 -0.12
C GLY A 35 13.46 -6.68 -1.32
N ARG A 36 12.17 -7.01 -1.11
CA ARG A 36 11.27 -7.31 -2.22
C ARG A 36 10.97 -6.07 -3.06
N PRO A 37 10.80 -6.23 -4.38
CA PRO A 37 10.37 -5.14 -5.25
C PRO A 37 8.95 -4.72 -4.90
N VAL A 38 8.73 -3.41 -4.87
CA VAL A 38 7.44 -2.77 -4.70
C VAL A 38 7.24 -1.77 -5.83
N MET A 39 6.07 -1.80 -6.45
CA MET A 39 5.67 -0.83 -7.44
C MET A 39 5.03 0.36 -6.74
N VAL A 40 5.59 1.55 -6.91
CA VAL A 40 5.07 2.80 -6.35
C VAL A 40 4.50 3.67 -7.47
N SER A 41 3.50 4.48 -7.16
CA SER A 41 2.85 5.36 -8.14
C SER A 41 2.91 6.83 -7.73
N ASP A 42 2.79 7.74 -8.70
CA ASP A 42 2.97 9.17 -8.47
C ASP A 42 1.79 10.04 -8.96
N GLN A 43 1.84 11.33 -8.63
CA GLN A 43 0.79 12.29 -9.01
C GLN A 43 0.54 12.43 -10.52
N ASN A 44 1.50 12.00 -11.34
CA ASN A 44 1.41 12.03 -12.80
C ASN A 44 0.97 10.68 -13.38
N ARG A 45 0.48 9.76 -12.54
CA ARG A 45 0.03 8.42 -12.91
C ARG A 45 1.14 7.57 -13.53
N ARG A 46 2.39 7.79 -13.12
CA ARG A 46 3.54 6.98 -13.52
C ARG A 46 3.84 5.91 -12.49
N LEU A 47 4.53 4.86 -12.92
CA LEU A 47 4.92 3.72 -12.09
C LEU A 47 6.44 3.69 -11.95
N PHE A 48 6.91 3.41 -10.74
CA PHE A 48 8.31 3.27 -10.38
C PHE A 48 8.50 2.00 -9.54
N PHE A 49 9.72 1.49 -9.49
CA PHE A 49 10.07 0.27 -8.76
C PHE A 49 11.07 0.60 -7.66
N HIS A 50 10.64 0.40 -6.43
CA HIS A 50 11.45 0.51 -5.22
C HIS A 50 11.64 -0.88 -4.61
N LYS A 51 12.35 -0.95 -3.49
CA LYS A 51 12.42 -2.12 -2.62
C LYS A 51 11.87 -1.79 -1.25
N VAL A 52 11.35 -2.80 -0.56
CA VAL A 52 10.99 -2.67 0.85
C VAL A 52 12.27 -2.55 1.67
N ARG A 53 12.47 -1.39 2.31
CA ARG A 53 13.61 -1.14 3.20
C ARG A 53 13.34 -1.63 4.61
N THR A 54 12.15 -1.34 5.12
CA THR A 54 11.73 -1.71 6.46
C THR A 54 10.23 -1.94 6.49
N VAL A 55 9.81 -2.86 7.35
CA VAL A 55 8.41 -3.15 7.61
C VAL A 55 8.27 -3.58 9.07
N ASN A 56 7.20 -3.13 9.70
CA ASN A 56 6.83 -3.54 11.05
C ASN A 56 5.30 -3.63 11.17
N ARG A 57 4.81 -3.86 12.39
CA ARG A 57 3.38 -3.98 12.69
C ARG A 57 2.55 -2.72 12.43
N PHE A 58 3.11 -1.61 11.96
CA PHE A 58 2.37 -0.37 11.69
C PHE A 58 2.73 0.26 10.34
N ILE A 59 4.01 0.25 9.97
CA ILE A 59 4.54 1.05 8.86
C ILE A 59 5.35 0.14 7.93
N ILE A 60 5.30 0.46 6.65
CA ILE A 60 6.23 -0.02 5.63
C ILE A 60 6.92 1.18 4.99
N ALA A 61 8.21 1.08 4.73
CA ALA A 61 8.97 2.12 4.05
C ALA A 61 9.88 1.51 2.99
N PHE A 62 10.17 2.32 1.98
CA PHE A 62 10.85 1.88 0.78
C PHE A 62 12.23 2.51 0.64
N GLU A 63 12.97 1.99 -0.33
CA GLU A 63 14.21 2.56 -0.83
C GLU A 63 14.32 2.32 -2.33
N TYR A 64 15.09 3.16 -2.99
CA TYR A 64 15.50 2.97 -4.37
C TYR A 64 16.96 3.37 -4.48
N ASP A 65 17.65 2.82 -5.48
CA ASP A 65 19.02 3.20 -5.74
C ASP A 65 19.04 4.54 -6.47
N VAL A 66 19.56 5.57 -5.80
CA VAL A 66 19.67 6.93 -6.36
C VAL A 66 20.78 6.99 -7.43
N ALA A 67 21.75 6.07 -7.37
CA ALA A 67 22.82 5.97 -8.37
C ALA A 67 22.36 5.19 -9.62
N ASP A 68 21.21 4.52 -9.56
CA ASP A 68 20.67 3.81 -10.70
C ASP A 68 20.15 4.79 -11.77
N THR A 69 20.81 4.79 -12.91
CA THR A 69 20.53 5.69 -14.04
C THR A 69 19.43 5.19 -14.96
N HIS A 70 18.92 3.95 -14.77
CA HIS A 70 17.86 3.39 -15.60
C HIS A 70 16.50 4.10 -15.39
N GLY A 71 16.37 4.95 -14.36
CA GLY A 71 15.19 5.78 -14.12
C GLY A 71 13.96 5.02 -13.61
N TRP A 72 14.14 3.79 -13.12
CA TRP A 72 13.06 2.97 -12.57
C TRP A 72 12.68 3.37 -11.15
N GLY A 73 13.58 3.99 -10.39
CA GLY A 73 13.31 4.57 -9.07
C GLY A 73 12.99 6.07 -9.13
N LYS A 74 12.33 6.59 -8.09
CA LYS A 74 11.99 8.02 -7.99
C LYS A 74 12.08 8.52 -6.54
N LYS A 75 12.55 9.76 -6.38
CA LYS A 75 12.27 10.54 -5.18
C LYS A 75 10.80 10.98 -5.17
N LEU A 76 10.00 10.45 -4.26
CA LEU A 76 8.62 10.90 -4.04
C LEU A 76 8.62 12.32 -3.47
N ILE A 77 7.75 13.14 -4.03
CA ILE A 77 7.64 14.57 -3.74
C ILE A 77 6.22 14.94 -3.28
N LYS A 78 6.03 16.20 -2.87
CA LYS A 78 4.71 16.73 -2.55
C LYS A 78 3.74 16.48 -3.70
N GLY A 79 2.55 15.97 -3.37
CA GLY A 79 1.53 15.56 -4.33
C GLY A 79 1.50 14.04 -4.57
N ASP A 80 2.55 13.30 -4.22
CA ASP A 80 2.55 11.83 -4.31
C ASP A 80 1.75 11.17 -3.16
N SER A 81 1.39 11.93 -2.12
CA SER A 81 0.56 11.47 -1.00
C SER A 81 -0.76 10.84 -1.47
N GLY A 82 -1.15 9.75 -0.83
CA GLY A 82 -2.36 8.99 -1.15
C GLY A 82 -2.23 8.06 -2.36
N ASN A 83 -1.16 8.14 -3.14
CA ASN A 83 -0.95 7.19 -4.23
C ASN A 83 -0.65 5.79 -3.68
N PRO A 84 -1.17 4.73 -4.32
CA PRO A 84 -0.98 3.36 -3.86
C PRO A 84 0.39 2.80 -4.21
N SER A 85 0.87 1.90 -3.36
CA SER A 85 1.99 1.00 -3.67
C SER A 85 1.58 -0.45 -3.63
N PHE A 86 2.16 -1.26 -4.51
CA PHE A 86 1.80 -2.65 -4.71
C PHE A 86 3.01 -3.58 -4.60
N LEU A 87 2.85 -4.66 -3.85
CA LEU A 87 3.70 -5.83 -4.02
C LEU A 87 3.26 -6.58 -5.28
N ILE A 88 4.25 -7.10 -6.01
CA ILE A 88 4.03 -8.01 -7.13
C ILE A 88 4.21 -9.43 -6.58
N ASP A 89 3.11 -10.18 -6.50
CA ASP A 89 3.12 -11.56 -6.02
C ASP A 89 2.53 -12.49 -7.10
N GLY A 90 3.42 -13.07 -7.91
CA GLY A 90 3.03 -13.80 -9.12
C GLY A 90 2.30 -12.88 -10.10
N GLN A 91 1.02 -13.19 -10.39
CA GLN A 91 0.17 -12.40 -11.30
C GLN A 91 -0.74 -11.41 -10.56
N GLU A 92 -0.62 -11.33 -9.23
CA GLU A 92 -1.45 -10.47 -8.40
C GLU A 92 -0.68 -9.22 -7.94
N LEU A 93 -1.33 -8.06 -8.06
CA LEU A 93 -0.88 -6.83 -7.41
C LEU A 93 -1.59 -6.73 -6.06
N VAL A 94 -0.82 -6.63 -4.99
CA VAL A 94 -1.32 -6.58 -3.61
C VAL A 94 -1.06 -5.20 -3.03
N LEU A 95 -2.10 -4.49 -2.62
CA LEU A 95 -2.02 -3.11 -2.12
C LEU A 95 -1.37 -3.10 -0.73
N VAL A 96 -0.15 -2.59 -0.62
CA VAL A 96 0.66 -2.72 0.60
C VAL A 96 0.61 -1.48 1.49
N GLU A 97 0.44 -0.29 0.89
CA GLU A 97 0.27 0.99 1.57
C GLU A 97 -0.27 2.07 0.60
N THR A 98 -0.65 3.22 1.16
CA THR A 98 -0.80 4.49 0.45
C THR A 98 0.17 5.50 1.04
N HIS A 99 0.89 6.24 0.18
CA HIS A 99 1.97 7.12 0.62
C HIS A 99 1.49 8.22 1.59
N THR A 100 2.11 8.30 2.76
CA THR A 100 1.89 9.40 3.71
C THR A 100 3.12 10.28 3.88
N SER A 101 4.28 9.87 3.33
CA SER A 101 5.55 10.59 3.45
C SER A 101 6.36 10.58 2.16
N GLY A 102 7.14 11.65 1.94
CA GLY A 102 8.00 11.81 0.76
C GLY A 102 9.37 11.13 0.90
N GLY A 103 10.29 11.44 -0.02
CA GLY A 103 11.61 10.81 -0.06
C GLY A 103 11.53 9.47 -0.81
N PRO A 104 11.99 8.35 -0.25
CA PRO A 104 11.80 7.05 -0.90
C PRO A 104 10.38 6.49 -0.73
N GLY A 105 9.57 7.07 0.17
CA GLY A 105 8.19 6.67 0.45
C GLY A 105 8.04 5.81 1.68
N ALA A 106 7.02 6.13 2.48
CA ALA A 106 6.53 5.30 3.56
C ALA A 106 5.06 5.61 3.87
N GLY A 107 4.36 4.62 4.43
CA GLY A 107 2.97 4.71 4.83
C GLY A 107 2.53 3.58 5.75
N PRO A 108 1.26 3.57 6.19
CA PRO A 108 0.70 2.49 7.00
C PRO A 108 0.77 1.16 6.26
N PHE A 109 1.28 0.13 6.93
CA PHE A 109 1.38 -1.20 6.35
C PHE A 109 0.03 -1.92 6.43
N TYR A 110 -0.60 -2.17 5.27
CA TYR A 110 -1.90 -2.82 5.20
C TYR A 110 -1.87 -4.32 5.46
N GLY A 111 -0.70 -4.95 5.55
CA GLY A 111 -0.54 -6.31 6.07
C GLY A 111 -0.46 -6.39 7.60
N SER A 112 -0.64 -5.27 8.32
CA SER A 112 -0.69 -5.29 9.79
C SER A 112 -2.08 -5.70 10.29
N ALA A 113 -2.14 -6.64 11.22
CA ALA A 113 -3.38 -6.99 11.93
C ALA A 113 -4.01 -5.76 12.61
N ILE A 114 -3.19 -4.89 13.21
CA ILE A 114 -3.66 -3.70 13.93
C ILE A 114 -4.24 -2.66 12.97
N VAL A 115 -3.61 -2.47 11.80
CA VAL A 115 -4.12 -1.55 10.77
C VAL A 115 -5.41 -2.11 10.16
N GLN A 116 -5.44 -3.41 9.84
CA GLN A 116 -6.62 -4.08 9.31
C GLN A 116 -7.82 -4.03 10.25
N GLU A 117 -7.60 -4.22 11.55
CA GLU A 117 -8.69 -4.13 12.54
C GLU A 117 -9.29 -2.73 12.58
N LYS A 118 -8.46 -1.69 12.54
CA LYS A 118 -8.92 -0.30 12.45
C LYS A 118 -9.70 -0.04 11.16
N LEU A 119 -9.22 -0.56 10.03
CA LEU A 119 -9.91 -0.43 8.74
C LEU A 119 -11.27 -1.13 8.77
N ARG A 120 -11.35 -2.38 9.27
CA ARG A 120 -12.62 -3.12 9.40
C ARG A 120 -13.61 -2.35 10.26
N LYS A 121 -13.16 -1.80 11.39
CA LYS A 121 -14.02 -1.00 12.27
C LYS A 121 -14.61 0.21 11.54
N VAL A 122 -13.76 1.00 10.88
CA VAL A 122 -14.21 2.19 10.13
C VAL A 122 -15.14 1.80 8.97
N MET A 123 -14.84 0.73 8.24
CA MET A 123 -15.70 0.24 7.16
C MET A 123 -17.06 -0.23 7.68
N ALA A 124 -17.10 -0.95 8.81
CA ALA A 124 -18.34 -1.42 9.41
C ALA A 124 -19.22 -0.27 9.94
N GLU A 125 -18.60 0.82 10.43
CA GLU A 125 -19.31 2.05 10.80
C GLU A 125 -19.92 2.77 9.59
N MET A 126 -19.32 2.64 8.40
CA MET A 126 -19.84 3.22 7.14
C MET A 126 -20.93 2.37 6.51
N ASP A 127 -20.65 1.08 6.27
CA ASP A 127 -21.60 0.08 5.78
C ASP A 127 -21.02 -1.33 5.99
N PRO A 128 -21.63 -2.16 6.87
CA PRO A 128 -21.09 -3.47 7.25
C PRO A 128 -21.13 -4.51 6.13
N ARG A 129 -21.77 -4.21 4.99
CA ARG A 129 -21.78 -5.11 3.83
C ARG A 129 -20.44 -5.14 3.10
N TYR A 130 -19.59 -4.11 3.29
CA TYR A 130 -18.31 -4.01 2.62
C TYR A 130 -17.15 -4.40 3.54
N THR A 131 -16.20 -5.15 2.97
CA THR A 131 -14.92 -5.47 3.61
C THR A 131 -13.86 -5.65 2.53
N PHE A 132 -12.58 -5.58 2.91
CA PHE A 132 -11.47 -5.84 2.00
C PHE A 132 -11.16 -7.34 1.94
N ARG A 133 -10.73 -7.80 0.75
CA ARG A 133 -10.13 -9.12 0.57
C ARG A 133 -8.68 -9.09 1.01
N THR A 134 -8.20 -10.20 1.57
CA THR A 134 -6.78 -10.42 1.87
C THR A 134 -6.20 -11.60 1.11
N VAL A 135 -4.88 -11.61 0.90
CA VAL A 135 -4.14 -12.73 0.28
C VAL A 135 -2.83 -13.00 0.98
N ASN A 136 -2.44 -14.27 1.06
CA ASN A 136 -1.11 -14.64 1.54
C ASN A 136 -0.06 -14.27 0.49
N VAL A 137 0.80 -13.31 0.83
CA VAL A 137 1.93 -12.92 -0.02
C VAL A 137 3.07 -13.90 0.19
N ARG A 138 3.63 -14.43 -0.89
CA ARG A 138 4.67 -15.49 -0.87
C ARG A 138 6.08 -14.94 -0.74
#